data_AF-A0A9W8DLS8-F1
#
_entry.id   AF-A0A9W8DLS8-F1
#
_cell.length_a   1.000
_cell.length_b   1.000
_cell.length_c   1.000
_cell.angle_alpha   90.00
_cell.angle_beta   90.00
_cell.angle_gamma   90.00
#
_symmetry.space_group_name_H-M   'P 1'
#
loop_
_entity.id
_entity.type
_entity.pdbx_description
1 polymer ?
#
loop_
_entity_poly.entity_id
_entity_poly.type
_entity_poly.pdbx_seq_one_letter_code
_entity_poly.pdbx_strand_id
1 'polypeptide(L)'
;FEDDVGNMDFARSEMGVGMSQRSEPKRFVAHLQKVADETYNDTFTLQQLRQEAQRINLNCKDFQDFVDALNNQNYLLKKGPKSYRLTTANL
;
A
#
# COMPACT_ATOMS: atom_id res chain seq x y z
N PHE A 1 9.14 7.02 26.00
CA PHE A 1 8.34 7.63 24.94
C PHE A 1 8.74 6.92 23.67
N GLU A 2 7.75 6.21 23.12
CA GLU A 2 7.88 5.23 22.04
C GLU A 2 8.33 5.85 20.72
N ASP A 3 9.40 5.30 20.16
CA ASP A 3 9.68 5.33 18.73
C ASP A 3 10.12 3.91 18.32
N ASP A 4 9.27 2.92 18.62
CA ASP A 4 9.38 1.58 18.05
C ASP A 4 8.51 1.52 16.78
N VAL A 5 8.82 2.38 15.81
CA VAL A 5 8.47 2.08 14.41
C VAL A 5 9.60 1.21 13.91
N GLY A 6 9.39 -0.08 14.12
CA GLY A 6 10.27 -1.18 13.75
C GLY A 6 11.04 -0.90 12.46
N ASN A 7 12.35 -0.94 12.62
CA ASN A 7 13.31 -1.30 11.58
C ASN A 7 12.71 -2.40 10.70
N MET A 8 12.13 -2.02 9.57
CA MET A 8 12.00 -2.94 8.45
C MET A 8 13.41 -3.05 7.88
N ASP A 9 14.16 -4.02 8.38
CA ASP A 9 15.43 -4.48 7.85
C ASP A 9 15.31 -4.80 6.35
N PHE A 10 15.57 -3.82 5.49
CA PHE A 10 15.74 -4.02 4.04
C PHE A 10 17.18 -4.49 3.70
N ALA A 11 17.98 -4.88 4.70
CA ALA A 11 19.37 -5.29 4.52
C ALA A 11 19.55 -6.80 4.29
N ARG A 12 18.59 -7.48 3.66
CA ARG A 12 18.77 -8.90 3.27
C ARG A 12 18.34 -9.21 1.85
N SER A 13 18.78 -8.39 0.92
CA SER A 13 18.92 -8.84 -0.46
C SER A 13 20.26 -8.39 -1.00
N GLU A 14 21.25 -9.14 -0.54
CA GLU A 14 22.46 -9.44 -1.28
C GLU A 14 22.09 -9.75 -2.74
N MET A 15 22.58 -8.94 -3.67
CA MET A 15 22.67 -9.23 -5.11
C MET A 15 21.34 -9.47 -5.85
N GLY A 16 20.70 -8.40 -6.36
CA GLY A 16 19.54 -8.58 -7.24
C GLY A 16 19.02 -7.31 -7.89
N VAL A 17 19.54 -7.00 -9.07
CA VAL A 17 18.92 -6.11 -10.07
C VAL A 17 17.42 -6.48 -10.27
N GLY A 18 16.50 -5.73 -9.67
CA GLY A 18 15.05 -5.90 -9.93
C GLY A 18 14.02 -5.54 -8.85
N MET A 19 14.38 -4.81 -7.79
CA MET A 19 13.50 -4.64 -6.61
C MET A 19 12.38 -3.59 -6.72
N SER A 20 12.54 -2.56 -7.56
CA SER A 20 11.68 -1.37 -7.47
C SER A 20 10.20 -1.67 -7.78
N GLN A 21 9.89 -2.44 -8.81
CA GLN A 21 8.49 -2.70 -9.21
C GLN A 21 7.74 -3.66 -8.27
N ARG A 22 8.44 -4.63 -7.66
CA ARG A 22 7.83 -5.54 -6.67
C ARG A 22 7.69 -4.88 -5.30
N SER A 23 8.43 -3.79 -5.06
CA SER A 23 8.38 -3.02 -3.82
C SER A 23 7.26 -1.98 -3.80
N GLU A 24 6.81 -1.47 -4.96
CA GLU A 24 5.80 -0.40 -5.05
C GLU A 24 4.42 -0.79 -4.47
N PRO A 25 3.85 -1.99 -4.76
CA PRO A 25 2.62 -2.45 -4.12
C PRO A 25 2.74 -2.47 -2.60
N LYS A 26 3.83 -3.03 -2.07
CA LYS A 26 4.08 -3.14 -0.63
C LYS A 26 4.28 -1.77 0.02
N ARG A 27 5.04 -0.87 -0.62
CA ARG A 27 5.26 0.50 -0.17
C ARG A 27 3.96 1.28 -0.10
N PHE A 28 3.09 1.12 -1.10
CA PHE A 28 1.77 1.75 -1.09
C PHE A 28 0.88 1.19 0.01
N VAL A 29 0.83 -0.13 0.18
CA VAL A 29 0.07 -0.77 1.27
C VAL A 29 0.55 -0.32 2.65
N ALA A 30 1.87 -0.25 2.88
CA ALA A 30 2.44 0.25 4.13
C ALA A 30 2.09 1.73 4.38
N HIS A 31 2.05 2.56 3.34
CA HIS A 31 1.57 3.94 3.44
C HIS A 31 0.08 3.99 3.82
N LEU A 32 -0.77 3.18 3.18
CA LEU A 32 -2.19 3.11 3.51
C LEU A 32 -2.45 2.61 4.94
N GLN A 33 -1.62 1.67 5.44
CA GLN A 33 -1.70 1.22 6.84
C GLN A 33 -1.47 2.38 7.81
N LYS A 34 -0.42 3.19 7.59
CA LYS A 34 -0.14 4.37 8.42
C LYS A 34 -1.32 5.35 8.42
N VAL A 35 -1.85 5.65 7.24
CA VAL A 35 -3.03 6.53 7.12
C VAL A 35 -4.25 5.93 7.82
N ALA A 36 -4.47 4.61 7.71
CA ALA A 36 -5.58 3.94 8.38
C ALA A 36 -5.46 3.98 9.91
N ASP A 37 -4.25 3.86 10.44
CA ASP A 37 -3.96 3.96 11.88
C ASP A 37 -4.19 5.39 12.41
N GLU A 38 -3.67 6.40 11.70
CA GLU A 38 -3.82 7.82 12.05
C GLU A 38 -5.28 8.30 11.98
N THR A 39 -6.07 7.74 11.04
CA THR A 39 -7.45 8.16 10.79
C THR A 39 -8.51 7.21 11.38
N TYR A 40 -8.09 6.09 11.98
CA TYR A 40 -8.95 4.99 12.39
C TYR A 40 -9.93 4.52 11.30
N ASN A 41 -9.49 4.55 10.04
CA ASN A 41 -10.30 4.21 8.88
C ASN A 41 -9.55 3.30 7.89
N ASP A 42 -9.97 2.05 7.81
CA ASP A 42 -9.41 1.05 6.88
C ASP A 42 -10.03 1.09 5.47
N THR A 43 -11.03 1.92 5.23
CA THR A 43 -11.78 1.93 3.97
C THR A 43 -11.49 3.19 3.16
N PHE A 44 -11.09 2.97 1.90
CA PHE A 44 -10.66 4.01 0.98
C PHE A 44 -11.46 3.96 -0.32
N THR A 45 -11.86 5.13 -0.80
CA THR A 45 -12.39 5.28 -2.16
C THR A 45 -11.26 5.25 -3.18
N LEU A 46 -11.56 4.90 -4.43
CA LEU A 46 -10.59 4.95 -5.53
C LEU A 46 -9.94 6.34 -5.67
N GLN A 47 -10.68 7.41 -5.37
CA GLN A 47 -10.17 8.76 -5.38
C GLN A 47 -9.14 8.99 -4.27
N GLN A 48 -9.43 8.54 -3.04
CA GLN A 48 -8.49 8.63 -1.92
C GLN A 48 -7.22 7.82 -2.21
N LEU A 49 -7.35 6.60 -2.73
CA LEU A 49 -6.20 5.78 -3.14
C LEU A 49 -5.30 6.53 -4.13
N ARG A 50 -5.88 7.26 -5.11
CA ARG A 50 -5.09 8.08 -6.05
C ARG A 50 -4.36 9.22 -5.35
N GLN A 51 -5.01 9.90 -4.42
CA GLN A 51 -4.41 11.00 -3.65
C GLN A 51 -3.24 10.48 -2.80
N GLU A 52 -3.41 9.36 -2.10
CA GLU A 52 -2.32 8.74 -1.33
C GLU A 52 -1.16 8.29 -2.22
N ALA A 53 -1.45 7.77 -3.42
CA ALA A 53 -0.42 7.37 -4.37
C ALA A 53 0.41 8.58 -4.84
N GLN A 54 -0.24 9.72 -5.08
CA GLN A 54 0.45 10.97 -5.42
C GLN A 54 1.32 11.48 -4.27
N ARG A 55 0.87 11.38 -3.02
CA ARG A 55 1.64 11.83 -1.84
C ARG A 55 2.99 11.12 -1.70
N ILE A 56 3.05 9.84 -2.04
CA ILE A 56 4.29 9.06 -1.99
C ILE A 56 5.07 9.04 -3.31
N ASN A 57 4.64 9.85 -4.30
CA ASN A 57 5.18 9.89 -5.66
C ASN A 57 5.20 8.50 -6.32
N LEU A 58 4.13 7.72 -6.15
CA LEU A 58 3.96 6.42 -6.80
C LEU A 58 3.76 6.64 -8.31
N ASN A 59 4.63 6.04 -9.13
CA ASN A 59 4.55 6.20 -10.57
C ASN A 59 3.88 4.98 -11.22
N CYS A 60 2.55 4.97 -11.26
CA CYS A 60 1.78 3.92 -11.93
C CYS A 60 1.14 4.45 -13.22
N LYS A 61 1.46 3.80 -14.34
CA LYS A 61 0.89 4.10 -15.66
C LYS A 61 -0.63 3.90 -15.68
N ASP A 62 -1.11 2.79 -15.10
CA ASP A 62 -2.51 2.42 -15.04
C ASP A 62 -2.92 2.16 -13.58
N PHE A 63 -3.36 3.22 -12.89
CA PHE A 63 -3.71 3.11 -11.47
C PHE A 63 -4.87 2.14 -11.19
N GLN A 64 -5.80 2.01 -12.15
CA GLN A 64 -6.91 1.06 -12.00
C GLN A 64 -6.39 -0.38 -11.97
N ASP A 65 -5.53 -0.75 -12.91
CA ASP A 65 -4.89 -2.06 -12.98
C ASP A 65 -4.05 -2.34 -11.72
N PHE A 66 -3.32 -1.33 -11.24
CA PHE A 66 -2.58 -1.42 -9.99
C PHE A 66 -3.48 -1.73 -8.78
N VAL A 67 -4.62 -1.05 -8.64
CA VAL A 67 -5.57 -1.31 -7.56
C VAL A 67 -6.23 -2.69 -7.71
N ASP A 68 -6.55 -3.11 -8.93
CA ASP A 68 -7.08 -4.46 -9.19
C ASP A 68 -6.04 -5.55 -8.88
N ALA A 69 -4.75 -5.31 -9.14
CA ALA A 69 -3.67 -6.20 -8.72
C ALA A 69 -3.56 -6.32 -7.20
N LEU A 70 -3.68 -5.22 -6.46
CA LEU A 70 -3.73 -5.24 -4.99
C LEU A 70 -4.96 -5.99 -4.45
N ASN A 71 -6.09 -5.89 -5.15
CA ASN A 71 -7.29 -6.64 -4.83
C ASN A 71 -7.11 -8.15 -5.06
N ASN A 72 -6.53 -8.54 -6.19
CA ASN A 72 -6.23 -9.94 -6.51
C ASN A 72 -5.18 -10.56 -5.55
N GLN A 73 -4.30 -9.74 -4.99
CA GLN A 73 -3.30 -10.15 -4.00
C GLN A 73 -3.81 -10.11 -2.55
N ASN A 74 -5.08 -9.77 -2.32
CA ASN A 74 -5.72 -9.65 -1.00
C ASN A 74 -5.10 -8.56 -0.10
N TYR A 75 -4.44 -7.55 -0.68
CA TYR A 75 -4.01 -6.36 0.06
C TYR A 75 -5.13 -5.33 0.22
N LEU A 76 -5.98 -5.24 -0.81
CA LEU A 76 -7.23 -4.50 -0.78
C LEU A 76 -8.37 -5.48 -1.01
N LEU A 77 -9.55 -5.17 -0.51
CA LEU A 77 -10.78 -5.90 -0.81
C LEU A 77 -11.82 -4.93 -1.30
N LYS A 78 -12.27 -5.10 -2.53
CA LYS A 78 -13.36 -4.30 -3.10
C LYS A 78 -14.66 -4.55 -2.32
N LYS A 79 -15.17 -3.53 -1.63
CA LYS A 79 -16.40 -3.59 -0.80
C LYS A 79 -17.63 -3.01 -1.50
N GLY A 80 -17.44 -2.18 -2.52
CA GLY A 80 -18.53 -1.53 -3.24
C GLY A 80 -18.06 -0.81 -4.50
N PRO A 81 -18.95 -0.04 -5.15
CA PRO A 81 -18.58 0.75 -6.31
C PRO A 81 -17.50 1.76 -5.92
N LYS A 82 -16.26 1.52 -6.39
CA LYS A 82 -15.08 2.35 -6.14
C LYS A 82 -14.66 2.46 -4.67
N SER A 83 -15.06 1.51 -3.81
CA SER A 83 -14.64 1.46 -2.40
C SER A 83 -13.87 0.18 -2.10
N TYR A 84 -12.74 0.34 -1.41
CA TYR A 84 -11.76 -0.69 -1.14
C TYR A 84 -11.39 -0.66 0.34
N ARG A 85 -11.49 -1.80 1.00
CA ARG A 85 -11.02 -1.98 2.38
C ARG A 85 -9.58 -2.50 2.36
N LEU A 86 -8.72 -1.92 3.18
CA LEU A 86 -7.40 -2.45 3.47
C LEU A 86 -7.54 -3.72 4.32
N THR A 87 -6.96 -4.84 3.86
CA THR A 87 -7.15 -6.17 4.47
C THR A 87 -5.93 -6.71 5.19
N THR A 88 -4.79 -6.01 5.11
CA THR A 88 -3.52 -6.46 5.69
C THR A 88 -3.62 -6.65 7.20
N ALA A 89 -3.91 -7.89 7.60
CA ALA A 89 -3.77 -8.38 8.96
C ALA A 89 -2.33 -8.89 9.10
N ASN A 90 -1.45 -8.06 9.68
CA ASN A 90 -0.03 -8.30 9.95
C ASN A 90 0.87 -8.54 8.72
N LEU A 91 1.78 -7.59 8.47
CA LEU A 91 3.05 -7.84 7.77
C LEU A 91 4.09 -8.31 8.79
#